data_AF-A0A0N5BGU4-F1
#
_entry.id   AF-A0A0N5BGU4-F1
#
_cell.length_a   1.000
_cell.length_b   1.000
_cell.length_c   1.000
_cell.angle_alpha   90.00
_cell.angle_beta   90.00
_cell.angle_gamma   90.00
#
_symmetry.space_group_name_H-M   'P 1'
#
loop_
_entity.id
_entity.type
_entity.pdbx_description
1 polymer ?
#
loop_
_entity_poly.entity_id
_entity_poly.type
_entity_poly.pdbx_seq_one_letter_code
_entity_poly.pdbx_strand_id
1 'polypeptide(L)'
;MCVRKDNLKSVDYKKSYDLNIQPLERLIIVNNSLAIKETVCCHTMIKKVVIGGSQSNSFDDKNILIFGMENSNKSMFINQIFYFLYQWINKDVRNFFIDKIYGVNKCKEICIYEFNNTNLPYKITLIDCPEYKINHDSSLQFTSKKLYKDFLRKYVTSKGYFVLSSVVIAVENEDDLVNDKFQRQIKKLTYLFGKPNNYYIFEECLNGKLKWYEEGNNFDVSNNISEYFKKLESNYKVLLRLP
;
A
#
# COMPACT_ATOMS: atom_id res chain seq x y z
N MET A 1 19.54 43.08 21.70
CA MET A 1 18.59 41.99 21.91
C MET A 1 18.84 40.91 20.88
N CYS A 2 19.62 39.90 21.23
CA CYS A 2 19.79 38.67 20.46
C CYS A 2 19.77 37.54 21.47
N VAL A 3 18.72 36.73 21.49
CA VAL A 3 18.74 35.44 22.18
C VAL A 3 18.53 34.36 21.12
N ARG A 4 19.52 33.48 21.10
CA ARG A 4 19.79 32.44 20.12
C ARG A 4 18.73 31.35 20.11
N LYS A 5 18.64 30.71 18.94
CA LYS A 5 18.23 29.31 18.74
C LYS A 5 18.82 28.43 19.84
N ASP A 6 17.99 27.52 20.36
CA ASP A 6 18.25 26.08 20.51
C ASP A 6 17.33 25.54 21.60
N ASN A 7 16.44 24.62 21.19
CA ASN A 7 15.93 23.48 21.99
C ASN A 7 14.92 22.69 21.14
N LEU A 8 15.36 22.22 19.97
CA LEU A 8 14.77 21.06 19.32
C LEU A 8 15.24 19.85 20.14
N LYS A 9 14.34 19.34 20.98
CA LYS A 9 14.54 18.12 21.77
C LYS A 9 15.02 17.00 20.86
N SER A 10 16.08 16.32 21.31
CA SER A 10 16.68 15.14 20.71
C SER A 10 15.61 14.14 20.25
N VAL A 11 15.74 13.66 19.02
CA VAL A 11 15.04 12.45 18.59
C VAL A 11 15.73 11.29 19.31
N ASP A 12 15.11 10.78 20.38
CA ASP A 12 15.61 9.64 21.12
C ASP A 12 15.36 8.35 20.31
N TYR A 13 16.37 7.97 19.53
CA TYR A 13 16.38 6.72 18.78
C TYR A 13 16.63 5.54 19.71
N LYS A 14 15.59 4.98 20.32
CA LYS A 14 15.71 3.69 21.01
C LYS A 14 15.60 2.54 20.00
N LYS A 15 16.74 1.99 19.57
CA LYS A 15 16.82 0.62 19.06
C LYS A 15 16.64 -0.33 20.24
N SER A 16 15.43 -0.79 20.51
CA SER A 16 15.23 -1.96 21.37
C SER A 16 15.44 -3.21 20.53
N TYR A 17 16.56 -3.91 20.74
CA TYR A 17 16.70 -5.30 20.34
C TYR A 17 16.03 -6.14 21.41
N ASP A 18 14.94 -6.82 21.08
CA ASP A 18 14.37 -7.82 21.97
C ASP A 18 15.23 -9.09 21.83
N LEU A 19 16.04 -9.39 22.86
CA LEU A 19 17.10 -10.39 22.81
C LEU A 19 16.61 -11.83 23.03
N ASN A 20 15.29 -12.10 23.05
CA ASN A 20 14.80 -13.41 23.48
C ASN A 20 13.70 -14.07 22.62
N ILE A 21 13.42 -13.62 21.40
CA ILE A 21 12.53 -14.35 20.47
C ILE A 21 13.10 -14.22 19.04
N GLN A 22 12.99 -15.29 18.24
CA GLN A 22 13.40 -15.40 16.83
C GLN A 22 13.21 -14.09 16.02
N PRO A 23 14.03 -13.80 14.99
CA PRO A 23 14.27 -12.46 14.43
C PRO A 23 13.12 -11.92 13.54
N LEU A 24 11.88 -11.97 14.03
CA LEU A 24 10.69 -11.69 13.25
C LEU A 24 10.05 -10.33 13.52
N GLU A 25 10.43 -9.63 14.59
CA GLU A 25 9.82 -8.35 14.93
C GLU A 25 10.86 -7.26 15.19
N ARG A 26 10.70 -6.13 14.49
CA ARG A 26 11.53 -4.95 14.69
C ARG A 26 10.65 -3.75 14.99
N LEU A 27 10.70 -3.28 16.24
CA LEU A 27 10.05 -2.03 16.65
C LEU A 27 10.99 -0.85 16.44
N ILE A 28 10.49 0.18 15.78
CA ILE A 28 11.15 1.46 15.54
C ILE A 28 10.21 2.54 16.06
N ILE A 29 10.55 3.10 17.21
CA ILE A 29 9.86 4.28 17.72
C ILE A 29 10.50 5.48 17.03
N VAL A 30 9.74 6.17 16.18
CA VAL A 30 10.28 7.31 15.41
C VAL A 30 10.18 8.59 16.23
N ASN A 31 9.12 8.74 17.02
CA ASN A 31 8.96 9.75 18.08
C ASN A 31 7.82 9.32 19.02
N ASN A 32 7.46 10.17 19.99
CA ASN A 32 6.34 9.92 20.91
C ASN A 32 4.97 9.76 20.23
N SER A 33 4.87 10.06 18.92
CA SER A 33 3.61 10.16 18.17
C SER A 33 3.51 9.13 17.04
N LEU A 34 4.59 8.41 16.70
CA LEU A 34 4.62 7.43 15.62
C LEU A 34 5.55 6.27 15.96
N ALA A 35 4.95 5.07 16.06
CA ALA A 35 5.66 3.82 16.14
C ALA A 35 5.54 3.06 14.81
N ILE A 36 6.64 2.45 14.37
CA ILE A 36 6.69 1.57 13.20
C ILE A 36 7.15 0.20 13.68
N LYS A 37 6.39 -0.85 13.41
CA LYS A 37 6.73 -2.23 13.75
C LYS A 37 6.81 -3.06 12.47
N GLU A 38 7.98 -3.58 12.14
CA GLU A 38 8.10 -4.64 11.14
C GLU A 38 7.81 -5.99 11.81
N THR A 39 6.98 -6.80 11.17
CA THR A 39 6.53 -8.13 11.60
C THR A 39 6.18 -8.96 10.36
N VAL A 40 5.51 -10.10 10.54
CA VAL A 40 4.97 -10.92 9.45
C VAL A 40 3.46 -11.10 9.60
N CYS A 41 2.75 -11.20 8.49
CA CYS A 41 1.36 -11.59 8.51
C CYS A 41 1.24 -13.08 8.86
N CYS A 42 0.58 -13.42 9.96
CA CYS A 42 0.40 -14.80 10.40
C CYS A 42 -0.32 -15.70 9.38
N HIS A 43 -1.13 -15.12 8.48
CA HIS A 43 -1.90 -15.86 7.49
C HIS A 43 -1.11 -16.21 6.22
N THR A 44 -0.08 -15.42 5.88
CA THR A 44 0.63 -15.53 4.59
C THR A 44 2.14 -15.63 4.73
N MET A 45 2.67 -15.36 5.94
CA MET A 45 4.08 -15.18 6.26
C MET A 45 4.75 -14.04 5.48
N ILE A 46 3.97 -13.16 4.88
CA ILE A 46 4.47 -12.00 4.14
C ILE A 46 4.86 -10.90 5.13
N LYS A 47 5.95 -10.19 4.81
CA LYS A 47 6.40 -9.02 5.57
C LYS A 47 5.26 -8.02 5.75
N LYS A 48 5.06 -7.60 6.99
CA LYS A 48 4.07 -6.61 7.38
C LYS A 48 4.77 -5.47 8.13
N VAL A 49 4.48 -4.24 7.76
CA VAL A 49 4.94 -3.03 8.44
C VAL A 49 3.70 -2.37 9.03
N VAL A 50 3.61 -2.30 10.35
CA VAL A 50 2.55 -1.59 11.07
C VAL A 50 3.07 -0.20 11.42
N ILE A 51 2.34 0.84 11.01
CA ILE A 51 2.66 2.25 11.22
C ILE A 51 1.57 2.84 12.12
N GLY A 52 1.96 3.66 13.10
CA GLY A 52 1.01 4.33 14.00
C GLY A 52 0.65 3.54 15.26
N GLY A 53 1.24 2.36 15.46
CA GLY A 53 1.00 1.52 16.63
C GLY A 53 -0.21 0.60 16.47
N SER A 54 -0.83 0.20 17.59
CA SER A 54 -1.96 -0.73 17.59
C SER A 54 -3.30 0.02 17.41
N GLN A 55 -4.20 -0.55 16.62
CA GLN A 55 -5.59 -0.13 16.50
C GLN A 55 -6.48 -1.37 16.33
N SER A 56 -7.64 -1.38 17.00
CA SER A 56 -8.62 -2.47 16.89
C SER A 56 -9.14 -2.61 15.46
N ASN A 57 -9.47 -3.84 15.05
CA ASN A 57 -10.13 -4.06 13.77
C ASN A 57 -11.51 -3.38 13.76
N SER A 58 -11.89 -2.80 12.63
CA SER A 58 -13.24 -2.29 12.37
C SER A 58 -13.80 -2.91 11.09
N PHE A 59 -15.14 -2.96 10.98
CA PHE A 59 -15.80 -3.32 9.73
C PHE A 59 -15.48 -2.31 8.61
N ASP A 60 -15.07 -1.10 8.96
CA ASP A 60 -14.77 -0.03 8.02
C ASP A 60 -13.36 -0.08 7.44
N ASP A 61 -12.45 -0.87 8.04
CA ASP A 61 -11.07 -1.04 7.61
C ASP A 61 -10.96 -1.30 6.09
N LYS A 62 -10.00 -0.64 5.45
CA LYS A 62 -9.84 -0.70 3.99
C LYS A 62 -8.57 -1.48 3.63
N ASN A 63 -8.71 -2.43 2.71
CA ASN A 63 -7.57 -3.13 2.11
C ASN A 63 -7.44 -2.72 0.65
N ILE A 64 -6.30 -2.17 0.28
CA ILE A 64 -5.99 -1.64 -1.05
C ILE A 64 -4.84 -2.48 -1.62
N LEU A 65 -5.09 -3.13 -2.75
CA LEU A 65 -4.07 -3.87 -3.48
C LEU A 65 -3.40 -2.95 -4.49
N ILE A 66 -2.07 -2.88 -4.51
CA ILE A 66 -1.34 -2.07 -5.48
C ILE A 66 -0.58 -3.02 -6.41
N PHE A 67 -0.98 -3.06 -7.68
CA PHE A 67 -0.39 -3.91 -8.71
C PHE A 67 0.08 -3.03 -9.86
N GLY A 68 1.33 -3.14 -10.28
CA GLY A 68 1.83 -2.22 -11.29
C GLY A 68 3.05 -2.70 -12.03
N MET A 69 3.32 -2.04 -13.15
CA MET A 69 4.50 -2.28 -13.97
C MET A 69 5.77 -1.73 -13.35
N GLU A 70 6.91 -2.17 -13.89
CA GLU A 70 8.20 -1.51 -13.68
C GLU A 70 8.08 -0.01 -13.99
N ASN A 71 8.80 0.82 -13.23
CA ASN A 71 8.81 2.30 -13.36
C ASN A 71 7.49 3.05 -13.11
N SER A 72 6.42 2.36 -12.70
CA SER A 72 5.11 2.97 -12.40
C SER A 72 5.07 3.95 -11.22
N ASN A 73 6.19 4.16 -10.53
CA ASN A 73 6.29 5.05 -9.38
C ASN A 73 5.27 4.79 -8.26
N LYS A 74 4.94 3.52 -8.00
CA LYS A 74 4.19 3.08 -6.80
C LYS A 74 4.72 3.70 -5.50
N SER A 75 6.03 3.89 -5.41
CA SER A 75 6.68 4.55 -4.28
C SER A 75 6.18 5.97 -4.03
N MET A 76 5.97 6.74 -5.10
CA MET A 76 5.41 8.08 -5.01
C MET A 76 3.95 8.03 -4.55
N PHE A 77 3.15 7.11 -5.10
CA PHE A 77 1.76 6.92 -4.68
C PHE A 77 1.63 6.56 -3.20
N ILE A 78 2.42 5.59 -2.71
CA ILE A 78 2.42 5.18 -1.30
C ILE A 78 2.89 6.33 -0.39
N ASN A 79 3.86 7.13 -0.84
CA ASN A 79 4.28 8.33 -0.11
C ASN A 79 3.15 9.36 0.01
N GLN A 80 2.38 9.57 -1.06
CA GLN A 80 1.23 10.47 -1.03
C GLN A 80 0.14 9.97 -0.06
N ILE A 81 -0.12 8.66 -0.03
CA ILE A 81 -1.02 8.05 0.98
C ILE A 81 -0.48 8.30 2.39
N PHE A 82 0.80 8.00 2.65
CA PHE A 82 1.40 8.24 3.96
C PHE A 82 1.25 9.71 4.39
N TYR A 83 1.53 10.64 3.47
CA TYR A 83 1.40 12.07 3.73
C TYR A 83 -0.03 12.46 4.07
N PHE A 84 -1.01 11.94 3.33
CA PHE A 84 -2.42 12.20 3.59
C PHE A 84 -2.89 11.63 4.93
N LEU A 85 -2.44 10.43 5.30
CA LEU A 85 -2.88 9.73 6.52
C LEU A 85 -2.29 10.32 7.80
N TYR A 86 -1.09 10.90 7.72
CA TYR A 86 -0.34 11.43 8.84
C TYR A 86 0.06 12.89 8.65
N GLN A 87 -0.90 13.74 8.25
CA GLN A 87 -0.65 15.16 7.95
C GLN A 87 0.00 15.93 9.11
N TRP A 88 -0.19 15.48 10.36
CA TRP A 88 0.41 16.10 11.56
C TRP A 88 1.89 15.76 11.77
N ILE A 89 2.48 14.86 10.97
CA ILE A 89 3.86 14.41 11.13
C ILE A 89 4.84 15.31 10.39
N ASN A 90 5.96 15.61 11.04
CA ASN A 90 7.00 16.47 10.47
C ASN A 90 7.70 15.85 9.24
N LYS A 91 8.53 16.64 8.55
CA LYS A 91 9.23 16.20 7.32
C LYS A 91 10.27 15.12 7.57
N ASP A 92 10.96 15.14 8.71
CA ASP A 92 12.07 14.21 8.98
C ASP A 92 11.57 12.78 9.20
N VAL A 93 10.48 12.61 9.95
CA VAL A 93 9.82 11.31 10.14
C VAL A 93 9.27 10.78 8.81
N ARG A 94 8.76 11.66 7.94
CA ARG A 94 8.32 11.29 6.58
C ARG A 94 9.48 10.75 5.73
N ASN A 95 10.59 11.49 5.68
CA ASN A 95 11.78 11.06 4.96
C ASN A 95 12.31 9.73 5.50
N PHE A 96 12.28 9.54 6.83
CA PHE A 96 12.66 8.26 7.43
C PHE A 96 11.79 7.10 6.94
N PHE A 97 10.46 7.26 6.91
CA PHE A 97 9.58 6.22 6.39
C PHE A 97 9.93 5.89 4.93
N ILE A 98 10.08 6.90 4.08
CA ILE A 98 10.37 6.68 2.66
C ILE A 98 11.75 6.05 2.44
N ASP A 99 12.79 6.58 3.07
CA ASP A 99 14.16 6.16 2.79
C ASP A 99 14.53 4.86 3.50
N LYS A 100 14.01 4.64 4.71
CA LYS A 100 14.45 3.54 5.59
C LYS A 100 13.43 2.42 5.74
N ILE A 101 12.16 2.66 5.49
CA ILE A 101 11.11 1.64 5.60
C ILE A 101 10.63 1.24 4.21
N TYR A 102 10.11 2.17 3.43
CA TYR A 102 9.60 1.86 2.11
C TYR A 102 10.73 1.51 1.13
N GLY A 103 11.77 2.36 1.05
CA GLY A 103 12.88 2.19 0.11
C GLY A 103 13.63 0.87 0.25
N VAL A 104 13.72 0.32 1.46
CA VAL A 104 14.36 -0.99 1.73
C VAL A 104 13.50 -2.16 1.26
N ASN A 105 12.18 -1.99 1.29
CA ASN A 105 11.20 -3.03 0.99
C ASN A 105 10.67 -2.98 -0.46
N LYS A 106 11.04 -1.95 -1.21
CA LYS A 106 10.58 -1.71 -2.58
C LYS A 106 10.94 -2.89 -3.52
N CYS A 107 9.94 -3.37 -4.25
CA CYS A 107 10.06 -4.16 -5.49
C CYS A 107 10.70 -5.56 -5.44
N LYS A 108 10.78 -6.23 -4.28
CA LYS A 108 11.31 -7.61 -4.21
C LYS A 108 10.24 -8.67 -3.98
N GLU A 109 9.40 -8.45 -2.98
CA GLU A 109 8.34 -9.36 -2.55
C GLU A 109 7.07 -8.56 -2.25
N ILE A 110 5.95 -9.27 -2.07
CA ILE A 110 4.73 -8.61 -1.59
C ILE A 110 5.04 -8.04 -0.20
N CYS A 111 4.63 -6.80 0.07
CA CYS A 111 4.79 -6.18 1.38
C CYS A 111 3.45 -5.56 1.82
N ILE A 112 3.09 -5.77 3.09
CA ILE A 112 1.86 -5.23 3.66
C ILE A 112 2.20 -4.02 4.53
N TYR A 113 1.62 -2.87 4.23
CA TYR A 113 1.72 -1.67 5.06
C TYR A 113 0.39 -1.41 5.73
N GLU A 114 0.32 -1.53 7.05
CA GLU A 114 -0.87 -1.26 7.85
C GLU A 114 -0.71 0.09 8.56
N PHE A 115 -1.58 1.03 8.24
CA PHE A 115 -1.61 2.37 8.79
C PHE A 115 -2.72 2.47 9.83
N ASN A 116 -2.32 2.75 11.07
CA ASN A 116 -3.17 2.81 12.24
C ASN A 116 -3.11 4.21 12.87
N ASN A 117 -4.12 4.59 13.63
CA ASN A 117 -4.20 5.88 14.32
C ASN A 117 -3.92 7.05 13.34
N THR A 118 -4.58 6.98 12.17
CA THR A 118 -4.47 7.97 11.09
C THR A 118 -5.53 9.07 11.23
N ASN A 119 -5.55 10.04 10.33
CA ASN A 119 -6.64 11.03 10.26
C ASN A 119 -8.01 10.41 9.89
N LEU A 120 -8.05 9.14 9.48
CA LEU A 120 -9.26 8.38 9.20
C LEU A 120 -9.66 7.51 10.40
N PRO A 121 -10.96 7.29 10.65
CA PRO A 121 -11.45 6.54 11.81
C PRO A 121 -11.31 5.01 11.69
N TYR A 122 -10.64 4.52 10.65
CA TYR A 122 -10.45 3.11 10.34
C TYR A 122 -9.02 2.82 9.88
N LYS A 123 -8.63 1.54 9.86
CA LYS A 123 -7.30 1.15 9.40
C LYS A 123 -7.21 1.11 7.89
N ILE A 124 -6.06 1.53 7.36
CA ILE A 124 -5.72 1.37 5.95
C ILE A 124 -4.63 0.32 5.82
N THR A 125 -4.87 -0.70 5.00
CA THR A 125 -3.87 -1.70 4.66
C THR A 125 -3.55 -1.60 3.17
N LEU A 126 -2.29 -1.32 2.84
CA LEU A 126 -1.77 -1.38 1.48
C LEU A 126 -1.04 -2.70 1.27
N ILE A 127 -1.38 -3.42 0.20
CA ILE A 127 -0.69 -4.64 -0.23
C ILE A 127 0.12 -4.26 -1.48
N ASP A 128 1.38 -3.88 -1.26
CA ASP A 128 2.30 -3.51 -2.34
C ASP A 128 2.84 -4.76 -3.01
N CYS A 129 2.59 -4.89 -4.31
CA CYS A 129 3.07 -6.01 -5.11
C CYS A 129 4.39 -5.69 -5.81
N PRO A 130 5.26 -6.69 -6.02
CA PRO A 130 6.41 -6.54 -6.91
C PRO A 130 5.99 -6.09 -8.32
N GLU A 131 6.91 -5.42 -9.00
CA GLU A 131 6.68 -4.88 -10.33
C GLU A 131 6.49 -5.98 -11.39
N TYR A 132 5.50 -5.77 -12.26
CA TYR A 132 5.34 -6.56 -13.47
C TYR A 132 6.33 -6.07 -14.53
N LYS A 133 7.27 -6.93 -14.90
CA LYS A 133 8.32 -6.59 -15.88
C LYS A 133 8.02 -7.19 -17.25
N ILE A 134 7.63 -6.40 -18.25
CA ILE A 134 7.17 -6.89 -19.57
C ILE A 134 8.24 -7.73 -20.29
N ASN A 135 9.51 -7.36 -20.13
CA ASN A 135 10.63 -7.86 -20.94
C ASN A 135 11.47 -8.96 -20.24
N HIS A 136 11.08 -9.40 -19.05
CA HIS A 136 11.80 -10.45 -18.32
C HIS A 136 11.22 -11.84 -18.56
N ASP A 137 12.07 -12.86 -18.43
CA ASP A 137 11.68 -14.27 -18.48
C ASP A 137 10.55 -14.60 -17.49
N SER A 138 9.62 -15.42 -17.97
CA SER A 138 8.33 -15.69 -17.31
C SER A 138 8.45 -16.33 -15.90
N SER A 139 9.59 -16.95 -15.57
CA SER A 139 9.79 -17.65 -14.29
C SER A 139 10.02 -16.69 -13.11
N LEU A 140 10.74 -15.59 -13.34
CA LEU A 140 11.09 -14.61 -12.29
C LEU A 140 10.06 -13.47 -12.18
N GLN A 141 9.21 -13.28 -13.18
CA GLN A 141 8.20 -12.24 -13.22
C GLN A 141 7.14 -12.39 -12.12
N PHE A 142 6.76 -11.29 -11.47
CA PHE A 142 5.57 -11.27 -10.61
C PHE A 142 4.30 -11.20 -11.48
N THR A 143 3.27 -11.97 -11.15
CA THR A 143 2.05 -12.07 -11.97
C THR A 143 0.81 -12.15 -11.08
N SER A 144 -0.38 -11.93 -11.62
CA SER A 144 -1.64 -12.11 -10.89
C SER A 144 -1.79 -13.54 -10.35
N LYS A 145 -1.18 -14.53 -11.02
CA LYS A 145 -1.12 -15.92 -10.56
C LYS A 145 -0.23 -16.09 -9.32
N LYS A 146 0.92 -15.41 -9.25
CA LYS A 146 1.78 -15.38 -8.05
C LYS A 146 1.07 -14.66 -6.91
N LEU A 147 0.45 -13.50 -7.16
CA LEU A 147 -0.39 -12.82 -6.15
C LEU A 147 -1.47 -13.76 -5.57
N TYR A 148 -2.19 -14.48 -6.44
CA TYR A 148 -3.21 -15.42 -5.98
C TYR A 148 -2.61 -16.54 -5.10
N LYS A 149 -1.52 -17.17 -5.53
CA LYS A 149 -0.91 -18.29 -4.81
C LYS A 149 -0.24 -17.86 -3.51
N ASP A 150 0.51 -16.76 -3.55
CA ASP A 150 1.43 -16.38 -2.48
C ASP A 150 0.74 -15.54 -1.40
N PHE A 151 -0.32 -14.81 -1.77
CA PHE A 151 -1.10 -13.98 -0.84
C PHE A 151 -2.55 -14.44 -0.74
N LEU A 152 -3.38 -14.28 -1.78
CA LEU A 152 -4.85 -14.39 -1.64
C LEU A 152 -5.29 -15.77 -1.17
N ARG A 153 -4.81 -16.84 -1.81
CA ARG A 153 -5.17 -18.22 -1.46
C ARG A 153 -4.76 -18.52 -0.02
N LYS A 154 -3.51 -18.23 0.37
CA LYS A 154 -3.03 -18.48 1.74
C LYS A 154 -3.86 -17.69 2.77
N TYR A 155 -4.09 -16.42 2.51
CA TYR A 155 -4.85 -15.54 3.40
C TYR A 155 -6.29 -16.03 3.57
N VAL A 156 -6.98 -16.32 2.47
CA VAL A 156 -8.37 -16.79 2.49
C VAL A 156 -8.47 -18.20 3.08
N THR A 157 -7.52 -19.10 2.81
CA THR A 157 -7.48 -20.43 3.46
C THR A 157 -7.30 -20.31 4.98
N SER A 158 -6.46 -19.39 5.45
CA SER A 158 -6.19 -19.23 6.88
C SER A 158 -7.29 -18.45 7.62
N LYS A 159 -7.83 -17.38 7.03
CA LYS A 159 -8.83 -16.49 7.67
C LYS A 159 -10.28 -16.82 7.29
N GLY A 160 -10.49 -17.62 6.25
CA GLY A 160 -11.79 -17.93 5.65
C GLY A 160 -12.26 -16.94 4.59
N TYR A 161 -11.78 -15.69 4.63
CA TYR A 161 -12.17 -14.65 3.67
C TYR A 161 -11.12 -13.52 3.57
N PHE A 162 -11.21 -12.75 2.49
CA PHE A 162 -10.47 -11.50 2.33
C PHE A 162 -11.41 -10.41 1.80
N VAL A 163 -11.37 -9.22 2.41
CA VAL A 163 -12.21 -8.09 2.03
C VAL A 163 -11.35 -7.05 1.34
N LEU A 164 -11.57 -6.82 0.05
CA LEU A 164 -10.84 -5.82 -0.72
C LEU A 164 -11.70 -4.56 -0.92
N SER A 165 -11.08 -3.39 -0.73
CA SER A 165 -11.73 -2.10 -0.98
C SER A 165 -11.38 -1.51 -2.35
N SER A 166 -10.15 -1.71 -2.84
CA SER A 166 -9.71 -1.21 -4.15
C SER A 166 -8.48 -1.97 -4.67
N VAL A 167 -8.33 -2.00 -5.99
CA VAL A 167 -7.13 -2.37 -6.74
C VAL A 167 -6.61 -1.13 -7.45
N VAL A 168 -5.39 -0.72 -7.13
CA VAL A 168 -4.68 0.34 -7.86
C VAL A 168 -3.78 -0.30 -8.92
N ILE A 169 -4.04 0.03 -10.18
CA ILE A 169 -3.24 -0.38 -11.35
C ILE A 169 -2.24 0.73 -11.66
N ALA A 170 -0.98 0.50 -11.30
CA ALA A 170 0.08 1.49 -11.47
C ALA A 170 0.89 1.25 -12.75
N VAL A 171 1.05 2.29 -13.56
CA VAL A 171 1.86 2.29 -14.79
C VAL A 171 2.70 3.56 -14.90
N GLU A 172 3.70 3.58 -15.78
CA GLU A 172 4.47 4.79 -16.03
C GLU A 172 3.65 5.75 -16.91
N ASN A 173 3.13 5.26 -18.04
CA ASN A 173 2.39 6.04 -19.03
C ASN A 173 1.09 5.36 -19.46
N GLU A 174 0.21 6.07 -20.18
CA GLU A 174 -1.06 5.48 -20.66
C GLU A 174 -0.87 4.34 -21.66
N ASP A 175 0.19 4.40 -22.48
CA ASP A 175 0.51 3.35 -23.44
C ASP A 175 0.78 1.99 -22.77
N ASP A 176 1.23 2.00 -21.51
CA ASP A 176 1.43 0.78 -20.73
C ASP A 176 0.10 0.13 -20.33
N LEU A 177 -0.97 0.92 -20.17
CA LEU A 177 -2.31 0.38 -19.92
C LEU A 177 -2.80 -0.39 -21.14
N VAL A 178 -2.44 -0.03 -22.37
CA VAL A 178 -2.88 -0.79 -23.55
C VAL A 178 -1.98 -1.98 -23.88
N ASN A 179 -0.93 -2.24 -23.10
CA ASN A 179 -0.04 -3.36 -23.34
C ASN A 179 -0.75 -4.72 -23.16
N ASP A 180 -0.82 -5.52 -24.22
CA ASP A 180 -1.50 -6.83 -24.23
C ASP A 180 -1.08 -7.77 -23.10
N LYS A 181 0.22 -7.85 -22.80
CA LYS A 181 0.73 -8.78 -21.77
C LYS A 181 0.28 -8.32 -20.38
N PHE A 182 0.32 -7.02 -20.12
CA PHE A 182 -0.11 -6.45 -18.84
C PHE A 182 -1.64 -6.48 -18.69
N GLN A 183 -2.38 -6.16 -19.76
CA GLN A 183 -3.83 -6.29 -19.82
C GLN A 183 -4.33 -7.70 -19.52
N ARG A 184 -3.61 -8.74 -19.97
CA ARG A 184 -3.90 -10.14 -19.57
C ARG A 184 -3.77 -10.36 -18.05
N GLN A 185 -2.88 -9.65 -17.36
CA GLN A 185 -2.77 -9.72 -15.90
C GLN A 185 -3.91 -8.97 -15.21
N ILE A 186 -4.24 -7.77 -15.69
CA ILE A 186 -5.37 -6.96 -15.18
C ILE A 186 -6.67 -7.75 -15.34
N LYS A 187 -6.91 -8.35 -16.51
CA LYS A 187 -8.09 -9.20 -16.76
C LYS A 187 -8.18 -10.39 -15.82
N LYS A 188 -7.05 -10.97 -15.39
CA LYS A 188 -7.05 -12.03 -14.36
C LYS A 188 -7.42 -11.48 -12.97
N LEU A 189 -6.98 -10.27 -12.64
CA LEU A 189 -7.37 -9.61 -11.39
C LEU A 189 -8.86 -9.29 -11.39
N THR A 190 -9.42 -8.82 -12.50
CA THR A 190 -10.88 -8.60 -12.60
C THR A 190 -11.63 -9.91 -12.40
N TYR A 191 -11.23 -11.02 -13.04
CA TYR A 191 -11.85 -12.33 -12.74
C TYR A 191 -11.77 -12.74 -11.27
N LEU A 192 -10.73 -12.33 -10.52
CA LEU A 192 -10.62 -12.61 -9.10
C LEU A 192 -11.53 -11.72 -8.26
N PHE A 193 -11.58 -10.41 -8.52
CA PHE A 193 -12.21 -9.42 -7.63
C PHE A 193 -13.59 -8.92 -8.11
N GLY A 194 -14.06 -9.28 -9.30
CA GLY A 194 -15.38 -8.92 -9.80
C GLY A 194 -15.39 -8.47 -11.26
N LYS A 195 -16.58 -8.43 -11.87
CA LYS A 195 -16.73 -8.18 -13.32
C LYS A 195 -15.95 -6.94 -13.79
N PRO A 196 -15.39 -6.97 -15.02
CA PRO A 196 -14.52 -5.93 -15.57
C PRO A 196 -15.13 -4.51 -15.60
N ASN A 197 -16.45 -4.36 -15.46
CA ASN A 197 -17.13 -3.06 -15.48
C ASN A 197 -17.31 -2.45 -14.07
N ASN A 198 -16.69 -3.02 -13.04
CA ASN A 198 -16.77 -2.47 -11.69
C ASN A 198 -15.69 -1.38 -11.50
N TYR A 199 -15.87 -0.26 -12.21
CA TYR A 199 -15.03 0.95 -12.17
C TYR A 199 -14.82 1.53 -10.76
N TYR A 200 -15.60 1.06 -9.78
CA TYR A 200 -15.50 1.45 -8.38
C TYR A 200 -14.34 0.77 -7.64
N ILE A 201 -13.85 -0.39 -8.12
CA ILE A 201 -12.79 -1.15 -7.44
C ILE A 201 -11.42 -0.90 -8.07
N PHE A 202 -11.35 -0.75 -9.39
CA PHE A 202 -10.09 -0.58 -10.10
C PHE A 202 -9.80 0.90 -10.33
N GLU A 203 -8.69 1.39 -9.81
CA GLU A 203 -8.20 2.76 -10.02
C GLU A 203 -6.93 2.73 -10.86
N GLU A 204 -6.83 3.64 -11.83
CA GLU A 204 -5.61 3.83 -12.62
C GLU A 204 -4.66 4.80 -11.90
N CYS A 205 -3.38 4.45 -11.83
CA CYS A 205 -2.33 5.29 -11.25
C CYS A 205 -1.22 5.47 -12.29
N LEU A 206 -1.17 6.67 -12.89
CA LEU A 206 -0.19 7.06 -13.88
C LEU A 206 0.97 7.77 -13.19
N ASN A 207 2.17 7.21 -13.32
CA ASN A 207 3.40 7.79 -12.80
C ASN A 207 3.28 8.17 -11.30
N GLY A 208 2.69 7.29 -10.50
CA GLY A 208 2.48 7.50 -9.06
C GLY A 208 1.35 8.45 -8.69
N LYS A 209 0.51 8.88 -9.64
CA LYS A 209 -0.65 9.76 -9.42
C LYS A 209 -1.94 9.08 -9.87
N LEU A 210 -2.99 9.17 -9.07
CA LEU A 210 -4.30 8.61 -9.45
C LEU A 210 -4.89 9.39 -10.64
N LYS A 211 -5.45 8.65 -11.59
CA LYS A 211 -6.21 9.20 -12.70
C LYS A 211 -7.63 9.50 -12.22
N TRP A 212 -8.10 10.72 -12.47
CA TRP A 212 -9.46 11.13 -12.18
C TRP A 212 -10.23 11.35 -13.48
N TYR A 213 -11.47 10.88 -13.51
CA TYR A 213 -12.42 11.15 -14.59
C TYR A 213 -13.35 12.26 -14.07
N GLU A 214 -13.18 13.49 -14.57
CA GLU A 214 -14.22 14.51 -14.42
C GLU A 214 -15.34 14.23 -15.44
N GLU A 215 -16.55 14.74 -15.19
CA GLU A 215 -17.62 14.71 -16.18
C GLU A 215 -17.24 15.60 -17.37
N GLY A 216 -16.69 14.96 -18.41
CA GLY A 216 -16.10 15.61 -19.58
C GLY A 216 -14.75 14.98 -19.86
N ASN A 217 -14.43 14.65 -21.12
CA ASN A 217 -13.28 13.83 -21.53
C ASN A 217 -11.86 14.40 -21.24
N ASN A 218 -11.71 15.29 -20.26
CA ASN A 218 -10.41 15.78 -19.81
C ASN A 218 -9.98 15.02 -18.54
N PHE A 219 -8.84 14.35 -18.66
CA PHE A 219 -8.16 13.71 -17.55
C PHE A 219 -7.30 14.75 -16.81
N ASP A 220 -7.66 15.07 -15.57
CA ASP A 220 -6.74 15.76 -14.68
C ASP A 220 -5.97 14.74 -13.84
N VAL A 221 -4.65 14.69 -14.03
CA VAL A 221 -3.73 13.91 -13.21
C VAL A 221 -3.31 14.77 -12.01
N SER A 222 -4.29 15.13 -11.18
CA SER A 222 -4.06 15.87 -9.94
C SER A 222 -3.94 14.91 -8.74
N ASN A 223 -3.08 15.27 -7.78
CA ASN A 223 -2.78 14.45 -6.59
C ASN A 223 -3.94 14.46 -5.59
N ASN A 224 -5.12 13.96 -5.96
CA ASN A 224 -6.31 14.03 -5.11
C ASN A 224 -6.53 12.77 -4.27
N ILE A 225 -5.56 12.46 -3.39
CA ILE A 225 -5.67 11.34 -2.43
C ILE A 225 -6.88 11.52 -1.50
N SER A 226 -7.28 12.76 -1.20
CA SER A 226 -8.46 13.05 -0.38
C SER A 226 -9.74 12.54 -1.03
N GLU A 227 -9.98 12.90 -2.30
CA GLU A 227 -11.14 12.37 -3.05
C GLU A 227 -11.08 10.85 -3.19
N TYR A 228 -9.89 10.27 -3.31
CA TYR A 228 -9.74 8.82 -3.41
C TYR A 228 -10.28 8.13 -2.14
N PHE A 229 -9.92 8.64 -0.96
CA PHE A 229 -10.45 8.07 0.29
C PHE A 229 -11.95 8.35 0.48
N LYS A 230 -12.47 9.49 0.03
CA LYS A 230 -13.93 9.73 0.00
C LYS A 230 -14.65 8.70 -0.89
N LYS A 231 -14.11 8.43 -2.09
CA LYS A 231 -14.64 7.38 -2.98
C LYS A 231 -14.62 6.01 -2.28
N LEU A 232 -13.50 5.64 -1.63
CA LEU A 232 -13.39 4.37 -0.89
C LEU A 232 -14.39 4.22 0.26
N GLU A 233 -14.83 5.30 0.87
CA GLU A 233 -15.87 5.28 1.90
C GLU A 233 -17.25 4.95 1.32
N SER A 234 -17.53 5.44 0.12
CA SER A 234 -18.78 5.17 -0.61
C SER A 234 -18.79 3.82 -1.35
N ASN A 235 -17.63 3.21 -1.58
CA ASN A 235 -17.50 2.01 -2.41
C ASN A 235 -17.91 0.72 -1.69
N TYR A 236 -18.49 -0.20 -2.46
CA TYR A 236 -18.72 -1.58 -2.04
C TYR A 236 -17.40 -2.33 -1.89
N LYS A 237 -17.29 -3.12 -0.82
CA LYS A 237 -16.15 -4.02 -0.60
C LYS A 237 -16.37 -5.36 -1.31
N VAL A 238 -15.32 -5.89 -1.90
CA VAL A 238 -15.31 -7.23 -2.49
C VAL A 238 -14.97 -8.25 -1.41
N LEU A 239 -15.85 -9.23 -1.22
CA LEU A 239 -15.60 -10.36 -0.35
C LEU A 239 -15.09 -11.55 -1.18
N LEU A 240 -13.81 -11.87 -1.04
CA LEU A 240 -13.23 -13.11 -1.57
C LEU A 240 -13.37 -14.25 -0.56
N ARG A 241 -13.90 -15.38 -1.03
CA ARG A 241 -13.90 -16.67 -0.35
C ARG A 241 -13.44 -17.74 -1.32
N LEU A 242 -12.77 -18.76 -0.81
CA LEU A 242 -12.56 -19.97 -1.60
C LEU A 242 -13.88 -20.73 -1.61
N PRO A 243 -14.24 -21.38 -2.74
CA PRO A 243 -15.38 -22.28 -2.78
C PRO A 243 -15.20 -23.44 -1.80
#